data_AF-A0A3B3U825-F1
#
_entry.id   AF-A0A3B3U825-F1
#
_cell.length_a   1.000
_cell.length_b   1.000
_cell.length_c   1.000
_cell.angle_alpha   90.00
_cell.angle_beta   90.00
_cell.angle_gamma   90.00
#
_symmetry.space_group_name_H-M   'P 1'
#
loop_
_entity.id
_entity.type
_entity.pdbx_description
1 polymer ?
#
loop_
_entity_poly.entity_id
_entity_poly.type
_entity_poly.pdbx_seq_one_letter_code
_entity_poly.pdbx_strand_id
1 'polypeptide(L)'
;GEFGQRLLSSLRSSFFLFFMLVIHFSIFVLGTKWEKNPISDFDFINEKTSLFSFSHFSFKTKKTKLPENTRTYKSSLHSLIGRVVNVSSFVGPHTLNKCSLELQQRFRSDDITEDELVGLMQRFVDKAKKGEHKQDGWPEMPYGVSKLGLTTLSMILARRLSKDRPNDGILLNACCPGWVRTDMAGERAAKSPDEGAVTLAYLALLPPETMEPHGKFVSDKKVQPW
;
A
#
# COMPACT_ATOMS: atom_id res chain seq x y z
N GLY A 1 29.58 2.74 -27.56
CA GLY A 1 30.33 3.97 -27.22
C GLY A 1 30.03 4.38 -25.79
N GLU A 2 31.00 4.94 -25.09
CA GLU A 2 30.94 5.33 -23.66
C GLU A 2 29.73 6.21 -23.29
N PHE A 3 29.11 6.90 -24.26
CA PHE A 3 27.87 7.66 -24.06
C PHE A 3 26.64 6.77 -23.77
N GLY A 4 26.55 5.59 -24.40
CA GLY A 4 25.44 4.64 -24.18
C GLY A 4 25.53 3.91 -22.84
N GLN A 5 26.74 3.66 -22.34
CA GLN A 5 26.94 3.09 -21.00
C GLN A 5 26.69 4.12 -19.89
N ARG A 6 27.01 5.40 -20.12
CA ARG A 6 26.65 6.50 -19.21
C ARG A 6 25.13 6.71 -19.12
N LEU A 7 24.40 6.62 -20.24
CA LEU A 7 22.93 6.69 -20.25
C LEU A 7 22.28 5.52 -19.50
N LEU A 8 22.79 4.29 -19.69
CA LEU A 8 22.31 3.09 -18.97
C LEU A 8 22.68 3.12 -17.48
N SER A 9 23.79 3.74 -17.10
CA SER A 9 24.15 3.94 -15.68
C SER A 9 23.29 5.03 -15.00
N SER A 10 22.94 6.08 -15.73
CA SER A 10 22.03 7.15 -15.27
C SER A 10 20.58 6.65 -15.15
N LEU A 11 20.14 5.79 -16.09
CA LEU A 11 18.84 5.11 -16.02
C LEU A 11 18.78 4.04 -14.92
N ARG A 12 19.91 3.39 -14.58
CA ARG A 12 20.00 2.45 -13.44
C ARG A 12 19.91 3.13 -12.08
N SER A 13 20.35 4.38 -11.96
CA SER A 13 20.25 5.17 -10.71
C SER A 13 18.88 5.83 -10.56
N SER A 14 18.31 6.35 -11.64
CA SER A 14 16.99 7.00 -11.63
C SER A 14 15.82 6.01 -11.51
N PHE A 15 15.97 4.75 -11.91
CA PHE A 15 14.98 3.70 -11.64
C PHE A 15 14.79 3.44 -10.13
N PHE A 16 15.84 3.65 -9.33
CA PHE A 16 15.82 3.38 -7.90
C PHE A 16 15.09 4.48 -7.10
N LEU A 17 15.28 5.75 -7.48
CA LEU A 17 14.51 6.87 -6.90
C LEU A 17 13.04 6.87 -7.35
N PHE A 18 12.73 6.43 -8.57
CA PHE A 18 11.34 6.38 -9.02
C PHE A 18 10.55 5.25 -8.35
N PHE A 19 11.19 4.13 -8.01
CA PHE A 19 10.56 3.06 -7.22
C PHE A 19 10.27 3.49 -5.77
N MET A 20 11.01 4.49 -5.28
CA MET A 20 10.86 5.07 -3.94
C MET A 20 9.76 6.10 -3.80
N LEU A 21 9.57 6.95 -4.80
CA LEU A 21 8.51 7.95 -4.77
C LEU A 21 7.10 7.33 -4.85
N VAL A 22 6.95 6.14 -5.44
CA VAL A 22 5.63 5.52 -5.70
C VAL A 22 4.99 4.91 -4.44
N ILE A 23 5.67 4.89 -3.31
CA ILE A 23 5.17 4.35 -2.02
C ILE A 23 4.52 5.43 -1.14
N HIS A 24 4.56 6.71 -1.53
CA HIS A 24 4.25 7.81 -0.63
C HIS A 24 2.79 8.31 -0.62
N PHE A 25 1.79 7.44 -0.76
CA PHE A 25 0.38 7.85 -0.58
C PHE A 25 -0.46 6.77 0.13
N SER A 26 -0.23 6.62 1.44
CA SER A 26 -1.26 6.11 2.35
C SER A 26 -1.88 7.33 3.04
N ILE A 27 -3.17 7.60 2.78
CA ILE A 27 -3.89 8.67 3.45
C ILE A 27 -4.41 8.12 4.78
N PHE A 28 -3.87 8.62 5.89
CA PHE A 28 -4.45 8.44 7.22
C PHE A 28 -5.38 9.61 7.52
N VAL A 29 -6.69 9.37 7.61
CA VAL A 29 -7.63 10.34 8.17
C VAL A 29 -7.80 10.02 9.66
N LEU A 30 -6.95 10.63 10.49
CA LEU A 30 -7.20 10.74 11.93
C LEU A 30 -7.81 12.12 12.17
N GLY A 31 -8.98 12.16 12.80
CA GLY A 31 -9.66 13.39 13.19
C GLY A 31 -8.96 14.14 14.33
N THR A 32 -7.71 14.58 14.11
CA THR A 32 -6.98 15.45 15.05
C THR A 32 -6.27 16.57 14.29
N LYS A 33 -6.56 17.78 14.76
CA LYS A 33 -6.05 19.11 14.38
C LYS A 33 -4.57 19.12 13.96
N TRP A 34 -4.26 19.80 12.85
CA TRP A 34 -2.91 20.20 12.47
C TRP A 34 -2.36 21.21 13.49
N GLU A 35 -1.32 20.84 14.24
CA GLU A 35 -0.46 21.80 14.94
C GLU A 35 0.93 21.75 14.32
N LYS A 36 1.33 22.85 13.68
CA LYS A 36 2.72 23.10 13.29
C LYS A 36 3.51 23.30 14.59
N ASN A 37 4.42 22.39 14.92
CA ASN A 37 5.53 22.71 15.80
C ASN A 37 6.84 22.20 15.19
N PRO A 38 7.88 23.04 15.11
CA PRO A 38 9.15 22.71 14.47
C PRO A 38 9.99 21.92 15.48
N ILE A 39 10.43 20.72 15.10
CA ILE A 39 11.47 20.01 15.84
C ILE A 39 12.54 19.62 14.82
N SER A 40 13.59 20.44 14.83
CA SER A 40 14.91 20.13 14.33
C SER A 40 15.43 18.88 15.02
N ASP A 41 15.66 17.80 14.27
CA ASP A 41 16.75 16.84 14.45
C ASP A 41 16.65 15.82 13.30
N PHE A 42 17.37 16.15 12.22
CA PHE A 42 17.52 15.29 11.05
C PHE A 42 18.79 14.45 11.27
N ASP A 43 18.63 13.25 11.82
CA ASP A 43 19.66 12.22 11.70
C ASP A 43 19.41 11.38 10.44
N PHE A 44 20.37 11.51 9.54
CA PHE A 44 20.46 10.90 8.22
C PHE A 44 20.58 9.37 8.35
N ILE A 45 19.50 8.62 8.09
CA ILE A 45 19.51 7.15 8.11
C ILE A 45 19.84 6.60 6.72
N ASN A 46 20.97 5.90 6.65
CA ASN A 46 21.61 5.25 5.49
C ASN A 46 20.70 4.36 4.60
N GLU A 47 20.64 4.73 3.33
CA GLU A 47 20.69 3.98 2.04
C GLU A 47 20.24 2.50 1.85
N LYS A 48 19.58 1.80 2.78
CA LYS A 48 19.20 0.37 2.57
C LYS A 48 17.76 -0.06 2.83
N THR A 49 16.84 0.85 3.16
CA THR A 49 15.52 0.48 3.74
C THR A 49 14.32 0.97 2.93
N SER A 50 14.53 1.25 1.66
CA SER A 50 13.71 2.22 0.97
C SER A 50 12.29 1.67 0.62
N LEU A 51 12.12 0.38 0.32
CA LEU A 51 10.79 -0.22 0.05
C LEU A 51 9.92 -0.45 1.30
N PHE A 52 10.50 -0.46 2.50
CA PHE A 52 9.91 -1.14 3.66
C PHE A 52 9.83 -0.32 4.95
N SER A 53 9.99 1.00 4.91
CA SER A 53 9.77 1.83 6.12
C SER A 53 8.33 1.80 6.66
N PHE A 54 7.36 1.22 5.91
CA PHE A 54 5.97 1.08 6.37
C PHE A 54 5.70 -0.17 7.24
N SER A 55 6.45 -1.26 7.09
CA SER A 55 6.21 -2.46 7.93
C SER A 55 6.58 -2.22 9.40
N HIS A 56 7.49 -1.28 9.67
CA HIS A 56 7.84 -0.87 11.02
C HIS A 56 6.97 0.27 11.58
N PHE A 57 6.01 0.80 10.79
CA PHE A 57 4.92 1.61 11.34
C PHE A 57 3.89 0.67 11.97
N SER A 58 4.32 0.02 13.06
CA SER A 58 3.41 -0.59 14.01
C SER A 58 2.29 0.41 14.28
N PHE A 59 1.04 0.01 14.06
CA PHE A 59 -0.16 0.75 14.47
C PHE A 59 -0.14 0.92 16.00
N LYS A 60 0.78 1.72 16.53
CA LYS A 60 0.74 2.25 17.88
C LYS A 60 -0.31 3.33 17.89
N THR A 61 -1.57 2.92 17.89
CA THR A 61 -2.61 3.71 18.52
C THR A 61 -2.13 3.95 19.95
N LYS A 62 -1.67 5.18 20.26
CA LYS A 62 -1.34 5.55 21.64
C LYS A 62 -2.58 5.21 22.47
N LYS A 63 -2.49 4.20 23.35
CA LYS A 63 -3.41 4.08 24.47
C LYS A 63 -3.11 5.29 25.36
N THR A 64 -3.87 6.36 25.21
CA THR A 64 -3.92 7.39 26.24
C THR A 64 -4.46 6.71 27.49
N LYS A 65 -3.59 6.50 28.50
CA LYS A 65 -4.04 6.13 29.85
C LYS A 65 -4.90 7.30 30.32
N LEU A 66 -6.22 7.12 30.29
CA LEU A 66 -7.13 8.02 30.98
C LEU A 66 -6.88 7.89 32.49
N PRO A 67 -6.87 9.01 33.25
CA PRO A 67 -6.71 8.99 34.69
C PRO A 67 -7.81 8.13 35.34
N GLU A 68 -7.46 7.47 36.45
CA GLU A 68 -8.25 6.44 37.15
C GLU A 68 -9.67 6.86 37.61
N ASN A 69 -10.06 8.13 37.41
CA ASN A 69 -11.35 8.67 37.85
C ASN A 69 -12.44 8.82 36.77
N THR A 70 -12.23 8.42 35.52
CA THR A 70 -13.28 8.47 34.48
C THR A 70 -14.11 7.19 34.40
N ARG A 71 -14.92 6.89 35.43
CA ARG A 71 -15.99 5.87 35.34
C ARG A 71 -17.18 6.32 34.50
N THR A 72 -17.35 7.63 34.30
CA THR A 72 -18.57 8.22 33.71
C THR A 72 -18.51 8.46 32.19
N TYR A 73 -17.33 8.41 31.56
CA TYR A 73 -17.18 8.66 30.11
C TYR A 73 -17.11 7.38 29.25
N LYS A 74 -17.23 6.20 29.87
CA LYS A 74 -17.14 4.91 29.18
C LYS A 74 -18.26 4.67 28.16
N SER A 75 -19.37 5.38 28.24
CA SER A 75 -20.53 5.25 27.35
C SER A 75 -20.45 6.11 26.08
N SER A 76 -19.51 7.05 25.99
CA SER A 76 -19.39 7.99 24.85
C SER A 76 -18.13 7.78 24.00
N LEU A 77 -17.27 6.84 24.40
CA LEU A 77 -16.17 6.36 23.57
C LEU A 77 -16.76 5.46 22.48
N HIS A 78 -17.28 6.08 21.41
CA HIS A 78 -17.23 5.44 20.10
C HIS A 78 -15.80 4.92 19.95
N SER A 79 -15.63 3.63 19.68
CA SER A 79 -14.33 3.09 19.33
C SER A 79 -13.72 3.98 18.24
N LEU A 80 -12.40 4.17 18.26
CA LEU A 80 -11.72 4.95 17.21
C LEU A 80 -11.75 4.13 15.93
N ILE A 81 -12.83 4.26 15.16
CA ILE A 81 -13.05 3.51 13.93
C ILE A 81 -12.16 4.13 12.85
N GLY A 82 -11.11 3.40 12.46
CA GLY A 82 -10.08 3.89 11.53
C GLY A 82 -10.20 3.30 10.14
N ARG A 83 -10.11 4.12 9.08
CA ARG A 83 -10.09 3.63 7.69
C ARG A 83 -8.70 3.82 7.09
N VAL A 84 -8.16 2.74 6.55
CA VAL A 84 -6.85 2.70 5.91
C VAL A 84 -7.03 2.37 4.44
N VAL A 85 -6.56 3.27 3.58
CA VAL A 85 -6.72 3.13 2.13
C VAL A 85 -5.34 3.14 1.49
N ASN A 86 -4.98 2.01 0.89
CA ASN A 86 -3.74 1.87 0.13
C ASN A 86 -4.02 2.04 -1.36
N VAL A 87 -3.41 3.05 -1.98
CA VAL A 87 -3.61 3.36 -3.41
C VAL A 87 -2.78 2.41 -4.28
N SER A 88 -3.39 1.29 -4.63
CA SER A 88 -2.85 0.31 -5.56
C SER A 88 -3.21 0.67 -7.02
N SER A 89 -3.36 -0.32 -7.90
CA SER A 89 -3.68 -0.13 -9.31
C SER A 89 -4.31 -1.39 -9.90
N PHE A 90 -5.19 -1.26 -10.90
CA PHE A 90 -5.70 -2.38 -11.69
C PHE A 90 -4.57 -3.14 -12.43
N VAL A 91 -3.39 -2.52 -12.58
CA VAL A 91 -2.20 -3.18 -13.12
C VAL A 91 -1.71 -4.29 -12.19
N GLY A 92 -1.98 -4.23 -10.87
CA GLY A 92 -1.63 -5.28 -9.91
C GLY A 92 -2.27 -6.63 -10.25
N PRO A 93 -3.61 -6.76 -10.25
CA PRO A 93 -4.30 -7.99 -10.67
C PRO A 93 -3.94 -8.43 -12.10
N HIS A 94 -3.80 -7.48 -13.03
CA HIS A 94 -3.37 -7.79 -14.40
C HIS A 94 -1.97 -8.41 -14.44
N THR A 95 -1.06 -7.94 -13.58
CA THR A 95 0.29 -8.49 -13.45
C THR A 95 0.25 -9.87 -12.81
N LEU A 96 -0.60 -10.06 -11.79
CA LEU A 96 -0.81 -11.36 -11.14
C LEU A 96 -1.17 -12.43 -12.17
N ASN A 97 -2.12 -12.13 -13.06
CA ASN A 97 -2.57 -13.05 -14.10
C ASN A 97 -1.49 -13.41 -15.14
N LYS A 98 -0.38 -12.66 -15.18
CA LYS A 98 0.78 -12.92 -16.05
C LYS A 98 1.94 -13.61 -15.32
N CYS A 99 1.87 -13.76 -14.00
CA CYS A 99 2.85 -14.54 -13.25
C CYS A 99 2.67 -16.04 -13.51
N SER A 100 3.66 -16.85 -13.17
CA SER A 100 3.53 -18.32 -13.14
C SER A 100 2.39 -18.77 -12.22
N LEU A 101 1.88 -19.99 -12.42
CA LEU A 101 0.81 -20.56 -11.59
C LEU A 101 1.22 -20.64 -10.11
N GLU A 102 2.48 -20.97 -9.83
CA GLU A 102 3.03 -21.02 -8.47
C GLU A 102 2.95 -19.64 -7.78
N LEU A 103 3.43 -18.59 -8.45
CA LEU A 103 3.34 -17.23 -7.93
C LEU A 103 1.89 -16.79 -7.77
N GLN A 104 1.04 -17.10 -8.76
CA GLN A 104 -0.39 -16.81 -8.70
C GLN A 104 -1.07 -17.43 -7.47
N GLN A 105 -0.81 -18.71 -7.21
CA GLN A 105 -1.32 -19.40 -6.03
C GLN A 105 -0.79 -18.76 -4.75
N ARG A 106 0.51 -18.47 -4.68
CA ARG A 106 1.11 -17.90 -3.48
C ARG A 106 0.55 -16.52 -3.12
N PHE A 107 0.38 -15.64 -4.11
CA PHE A 107 -0.17 -14.29 -3.92
C PHE A 107 -1.68 -14.26 -3.64
N ARG A 108 -2.41 -15.33 -3.99
CA ARG A 108 -3.85 -15.49 -3.67
C ARG A 108 -4.10 -16.23 -2.37
N SER A 109 -3.07 -16.82 -1.78
CA SER A 109 -3.22 -17.59 -0.56
C SER A 109 -3.69 -16.71 0.61
N ASP A 110 -4.56 -17.26 1.44
CA ASP A 110 -5.02 -16.65 2.68
C ASP A 110 -3.98 -16.76 3.80
N ASP A 111 -3.03 -17.68 3.67
CA ASP A 111 -1.95 -17.92 4.63
C ASP A 111 -0.64 -17.18 4.35
N ILE A 112 -0.55 -16.40 3.26
CA ILE A 112 0.68 -15.65 2.95
C ILE A 112 1.04 -14.71 4.10
N THR A 113 2.27 -14.82 4.59
CA THR A 113 2.81 -13.97 5.64
C THR A 113 3.49 -12.73 5.06
N GLU A 114 3.68 -11.73 5.91
CA GLU A 114 4.40 -10.51 5.54
C GLU A 114 5.85 -10.81 5.13
N ASP A 115 6.53 -11.68 5.87
CA ASP A 115 7.93 -12.07 5.59
C ASP A 115 8.08 -12.82 4.27
N GLU A 116 7.15 -13.72 3.96
CA GLU A 116 7.16 -14.41 2.66
C GLU A 116 6.88 -13.45 1.51
N LEU A 117 5.94 -12.52 1.69
CA LEU A 117 5.69 -11.47 0.70
C LEU A 117 6.96 -10.63 0.48
N VAL A 118 7.65 -10.22 1.54
CA VAL A 118 8.93 -9.50 1.45
C VAL A 118 9.94 -10.32 0.65
N GLY A 119 10.07 -11.61 0.96
CA GLY A 119 10.97 -12.53 0.25
C GLY A 119 10.66 -12.64 -1.24
N LEU A 120 9.39 -12.75 -1.62
CA LEU A 120 8.97 -12.79 -3.03
C LEU A 120 9.29 -11.48 -3.76
N MET A 121 9.01 -10.34 -3.14
CA MET A 121 9.28 -9.03 -3.74
C MET A 121 10.79 -8.80 -3.91
N GLN A 122 11.59 -9.21 -2.93
CA GLN A 122 13.05 -9.16 -3.00
C GLN A 122 13.60 -10.09 -4.09
N ARG A 123 13.05 -11.30 -4.20
CA ARG A 123 13.40 -12.28 -5.26
C ARG A 123 13.17 -11.69 -6.65
N PHE A 124 12.02 -11.04 -6.87
CA PHE A 124 11.76 -10.33 -8.13
C PHE A 124 12.83 -9.28 -8.43
N VAL A 125 13.15 -8.41 -7.46
CA VAL A 125 14.16 -7.35 -7.64
C VAL A 125 15.52 -7.94 -8.01
N ASP A 126 15.96 -8.98 -7.30
CA ASP A 126 17.28 -9.58 -7.52
C ASP A 126 17.37 -10.31 -8.86
N LYS A 127 16.29 -10.99 -9.27
CA LYS A 127 16.21 -11.63 -10.58
C LYS A 127 16.08 -10.61 -11.72
N ALA A 128 15.34 -9.52 -11.52
CA ALA A 128 15.20 -8.45 -12.49
C ALA A 128 16.55 -7.76 -12.77
N LYS A 129 17.36 -7.50 -11.74
CA LYS A 129 18.71 -6.94 -11.88
C LYS A 129 19.63 -7.79 -12.77
N LYS A 130 19.45 -9.12 -12.75
CA LYS A 130 20.20 -10.10 -13.55
C LYS A 130 19.58 -10.37 -14.93
N GLY A 131 18.38 -9.84 -15.21
CA GLY A 131 17.63 -10.16 -16.42
C GLY A 131 17.01 -11.57 -16.41
N GLU A 132 16.89 -12.20 -15.23
CA GLU A 132 16.46 -13.60 -15.04
C GLU A 132 15.01 -13.74 -14.52
N HIS A 133 14.27 -12.64 -14.40
CA HIS A 133 12.94 -12.64 -13.77
C HIS A 133 11.89 -13.47 -14.53
N LYS A 134 12.00 -13.54 -15.87
CA LYS A 134 11.06 -14.31 -16.70
C LYS A 134 11.18 -15.82 -16.46
N GLN A 135 12.40 -16.32 -16.31
CA GLN A 135 12.66 -17.73 -16.00
C GLN A 135 12.12 -18.12 -14.61
N ASP A 136 12.05 -17.15 -13.70
CA ASP A 136 11.50 -17.30 -12.34
C ASP A 136 9.97 -17.05 -12.29
N GLY A 137 9.32 -16.96 -13.45
CA GLY A 137 7.86 -16.87 -13.56
C GLY A 137 7.28 -15.45 -13.44
N TRP A 138 8.11 -14.40 -13.43
CA TRP A 138 7.64 -13.02 -13.34
C TRP A 138 7.43 -12.38 -14.71
N PRO A 139 6.42 -11.51 -14.86
CA PRO A 139 6.27 -10.69 -16.05
C PRO A 139 7.25 -9.51 -16.05
N GLU A 140 7.49 -8.94 -17.23
CA GLU A 140 8.29 -7.72 -17.42
C GLU A 140 7.46 -6.47 -17.11
N MET A 141 6.94 -6.39 -15.89
CA MET A 141 6.02 -5.32 -15.45
C MET A 141 6.39 -4.85 -14.03
N PRO A 142 7.52 -4.16 -13.84
CA PRO A 142 8.04 -3.83 -12.51
C PRO A 142 7.08 -2.97 -11.67
N TYR A 143 6.41 -1.99 -12.29
CA TYR A 143 5.34 -1.22 -11.63
C TYR A 143 4.13 -2.09 -11.26
N GLY A 144 3.80 -3.06 -12.12
CA GLY A 144 2.74 -4.00 -11.86
C GLY A 144 3.05 -4.92 -10.68
N VAL A 145 4.30 -5.40 -10.58
CA VAL A 145 4.76 -6.23 -9.46
C VAL A 145 4.72 -5.43 -8.16
N SER A 146 5.13 -4.15 -8.16
CA SER A 146 5.05 -3.32 -6.95
C SER A 146 3.60 -3.12 -6.47
N LYS A 147 2.66 -2.88 -7.38
CA LYS A 147 1.22 -2.74 -7.04
C LYS A 147 0.58 -4.06 -6.63
N LEU A 148 1.02 -5.17 -7.21
CA LEU A 148 0.65 -6.52 -6.78
C LEU A 148 1.11 -6.82 -5.35
N GLY A 149 2.36 -6.46 -5.01
CA GLY A 149 2.88 -6.56 -3.65
C GLY A 149 2.09 -5.71 -2.66
N LEU A 150 1.78 -4.45 -3.01
CA LEU A 150 0.99 -3.56 -2.16
C LEU A 150 -0.44 -4.08 -1.91
N THR A 151 -1.09 -4.63 -2.94
CA THR A 151 -2.43 -5.24 -2.77
C THR A 151 -2.37 -6.44 -1.84
N THR A 152 -1.39 -7.33 -2.03
CA THR A 152 -1.20 -8.51 -1.17
C THR A 152 -0.91 -8.10 0.28
N LEU A 153 -0.03 -7.12 0.49
CA LEU A 153 0.27 -6.57 1.81
C LEU A 153 -0.98 -6.04 2.50
N SER A 154 -1.85 -5.35 1.75
CA SER A 154 -3.11 -4.82 2.29
C SER A 154 -4.00 -5.95 2.80
N MET A 155 -4.07 -7.08 2.08
CA MET A 155 -4.84 -8.25 2.50
C MET A 155 -4.24 -8.91 3.76
N ILE A 156 -2.91 -9.02 3.84
CA ILE A 156 -2.20 -9.54 5.03
C ILE A 156 -2.50 -8.67 6.25
N LEU A 157 -2.34 -7.35 6.12
CA LEU A 157 -2.56 -6.40 7.22
C LEU A 157 -4.01 -6.40 7.68
N ALA A 158 -4.97 -6.49 6.76
CA ALA A 158 -6.38 -6.65 7.08
C ALA A 158 -6.63 -7.93 7.91
N ARG A 159 -6.16 -9.10 7.47
CA ARG A 159 -6.27 -10.35 8.25
C ARG A 159 -5.67 -10.21 9.65
N ARG A 160 -4.51 -9.55 9.76
CA ARG A 160 -3.86 -9.28 11.05
C ARG A 160 -4.71 -8.37 11.93
N LEU A 161 -5.30 -7.31 11.39
CA LEU A 161 -6.20 -6.42 12.14
C LEU A 161 -7.43 -7.17 12.66
N SER A 162 -8.05 -8.02 11.84
CA SER A 162 -9.17 -8.87 12.27
C SER A 162 -8.79 -9.83 13.39
N LYS A 163 -7.56 -10.38 13.37
CA LYS A 163 -7.07 -11.30 14.40
C LYS A 163 -6.68 -10.59 15.69
N ASP A 164 -5.87 -9.54 15.58
CA ASP A 164 -5.22 -8.90 16.73
C ASP A 164 -6.10 -7.81 17.37
N ARG A 165 -7.02 -7.20 16.59
CA ARG A 165 -7.80 -6.01 16.96
C ARG A 165 -9.27 -6.05 16.46
N PRO A 166 -10.03 -7.14 16.68
CA PRO A 166 -11.36 -7.33 16.11
C PRO A 166 -12.40 -6.27 16.52
N ASN A 167 -12.23 -5.62 17.69
CA ASN A 167 -13.20 -4.69 18.26
C ASN A 167 -12.91 -3.21 17.95
N ASP A 168 -11.85 -2.93 17.20
CA ASP A 168 -11.42 -1.56 16.94
C ASP A 168 -12.13 -0.92 15.74
N GLY A 169 -12.91 -1.70 14.98
CA GLY A 169 -13.66 -1.22 13.81
C GLY A 169 -12.77 -0.73 12.67
N ILE A 170 -11.50 -1.16 12.61
CA ILE A 170 -10.56 -0.69 11.60
C ILE A 170 -10.80 -1.43 10.28
N LEU A 171 -11.07 -0.70 9.19
CA LEU A 171 -11.10 -1.28 7.85
C LEU A 171 -9.88 -0.88 7.04
N LEU A 172 -9.27 -1.86 6.37
CA LEU A 172 -8.12 -1.65 5.51
C LEU A 172 -8.38 -2.27 4.15
N ASN A 173 -8.24 -1.48 3.08
CA ASN A 173 -8.40 -1.97 1.71
C ASN A 173 -7.33 -1.40 0.78
N ALA A 174 -7.02 -2.17 -0.25
CA ALA A 174 -6.33 -1.66 -1.43
C ALA A 174 -7.37 -1.13 -2.43
N CYS A 175 -7.05 -0.05 -3.14
CA CYS A 175 -7.94 0.46 -4.16
C CYS A 175 -7.23 0.88 -5.45
N CYS A 176 -8.01 1.02 -6.51
CA CYS A 176 -7.55 1.57 -7.77
C CYS A 176 -8.32 2.86 -8.09
N PRO A 177 -7.63 3.98 -8.37
CA PRO A 177 -8.28 5.22 -8.79
C PRO A 177 -8.75 5.17 -10.26
N GLY A 178 -8.26 4.21 -11.04
CA GLY A 178 -8.43 4.13 -12.49
C GLY A 178 -7.29 4.81 -13.25
N TRP A 179 -7.47 5.07 -14.54
CA TRP A 179 -6.48 5.78 -15.35
C TRP A 179 -6.77 7.29 -15.30
N VAL A 180 -6.01 7.99 -14.45
CA VAL A 180 -6.27 9.39 -14.04
C VAL A 180 -5.25 10.36 -14.64
N ARG A 181 -5.71 11.47 -15.21
CA ARG A 181 -4.89 12.56 -15.77
C ARG A 181 -4.05 13.20 -14.67
N THR A 182 -2.78 12.80 -14.64
CA THR A 182 -1.73 13.23 -13.71
C THR A 182 -0.41 13.20 -14.46
N ASP A 183 0.64 13.79 -13.90
CA ASP A 183 2.00 13.72 -14.46
C ASP A 183 2.46 12.28 -14.71
N MET A 184 1.99 11.32 -13.90
CA MET A 184 2.33 9.90 -14.03
C MET A 184 1.68 9.23 -15.23
N ALA A 185 0.47 9.62 -15.61
CA ALA A 185 -0.35 8.93 -16.61
C ALA A 185 -0.50 9.71 -17.92
N GLY A 186 -0.22 11.01 -17.89
CA GLY A 186 -0.38 11.95 -19.00
C GLY A 186 -1.83 12.43 -19.20
N GLU A 187 -1.98 13.42 -20.08
CA GLU A 187 -3.25 14.08 -20.38
C GLU A 187 -4.28 13.18 -21.08
N ARG A 188 -3.83 12.09 -21.72
CA ARG A 188 -4.71 11.14 -22.43
C ARG A 188 -5.47 10.18 -21.52
N ALA A 189 -5.21 10.22 -20.22
CA ALA A 189 -5.90 9.37 -19.27
C ALA A 189 -7.40 9.72 -19.19
N ALA A 190 -8.24 8.70 -19.01
CA ALA A 190 -9.68 8.84 -19.14
C ALA A 190 -10.32 9.68 -18.03
N LYS A 191 -9.84 9.55 -16.78
CA LYS A 191 -10.41 10.20 -15.60
C LYS A 191 -9.68 11.48 -15.23
N SER A 192 -10.41 12.46 -14.70
CA SER A 192 -9.86 13.61 -13.96
C SER A 192 -9.35 13.18 -12.57
N PRO A 193 -8.49 13.99 -11.93
CA PRO A 193 -8.09 13.79 -10.53
C PRO A 193 -9.28 13.59 -9.58
N ASP A 194 -10.33 14.40 -9.73
CA ASP A 194 -11.54 14.32 -8.89
C ASP A 194 -12.27 12.99 -9.07
N GLU A 195 -12.46 12.54 -10.31
CA GLU A 195 -13.05 11.22 -10.60
C GLU A 195 -12.17 10.06 -10.07
N GLY A 196 -10.85 10.24 -10.08
CA GLY A 196 -9.90 9.28 -9.51
C GLY A 196 -10.00 9.17 -7.98
N ALA A 197 -10.25 10.29 -7.30
CA ALA A 197 -10.36 10.36 -5.84
C ALA A 197 -11.64 9.72 -5.28
N VAL A 198 -12.68 9.55 -6.10
CA VAL A 198 -13.99 9.05 -5.67
C VAL A 198 -13.92 7.71 -4.91
N THR A 199 -13.15 6.74 -5.40
CA THR A 199 -13.05 5.42 -4.74
C THR A 199 -12.25 5.51 -3.43
N LEU A 200 -11.23 6.38 -3.38
CA LEU A 200 -10.43 6.60 -2.19
C LEU A 200 -11.28 7.25 -1.10
N ALA A 201 -12.02 8.31 -1.44
CA ALA A 201 -12.92 8.99 -0.54
C ALA A 201 -14.03 8.05 -0.04
N TYR A 202 -14.60 7.23 -0.92
CA TYR A 202 -15.58 6.21 -0.55
C TYR A 202 -15.06 5.27 0.55
N LEU A 203 -13.83 4.76 0.43
CA LEU A 203 -13.25 3.84 1.42
C LEU A 203 -12.84 4.56 2.71
N ALA A 204 -12.33 5.78 2.60
CA ALA A 204 -11.91 6.58 3.75
C ALA A 204 -13.10 7.03 4.62
N LEU A 205 -14.27 7.20 4.00
CA LEU A 205 -15.49 7.72 4.62
C LEU A 205 -16.54 6.64 4.88
N LEU A 206 -16.16 5.35 4.89
CA LEU A 206 -17.10 4.28 5.23
C LEU A 206 -17.72 4.53 6.62
N PRO A 207 -19.05 4.41 6.77
CA PRO A 207 -19.74 4.68 8.02
C PRO A 207 -19.17 3.83 9.18
N PRO A 208 -19.13 4.37 10.42
CA PRO A 208 -18.73 3.67 11.63
C PRO A 208 -19.15 2.19 11.74
N GLU A 209 -20.42 1.93 11.49
CA GLU A 209 -21.10 0.63 11.57
C GLU A 209 -20.73 -0.35 10.45
N THR A 210 -19.97 0.10 9.46
CA THR A 210 -19.57 -0.71 8.30
C THR A 210 -18.48 -1.70 8.68
N MET A 211 -18.73 -2.98 8.37
CA MET A 211 -17.75 -4.06 8.54
C MET A 211 -17.04 -4.44 7.24
N GLU A 212 -17.61 -4.11 6.08
CA GLU A 212 -17.08 -4.47 4.75
C GLU A 212 -17.17 -3.27 3.78
N PRO A 213 -16.22 -3.11 2.83
CA PRO A 213 -15.14 -4.05 2.51
C PRO A 213 -14.00 -4.02 3.53
N HIS A 214 -13.42 -5.20 3.81
CA HIS A 214 -12.21 -5.36 4.61
C HIS A 214 -11.23 -6.34 3.93
N GLY A 215 -9.96 -5.94 3.77
CA GLY A 215 -8.94 -6.74 3.12
C GLY A 215 -9.25 -7.03 1.65
N LYS A 216 -9.90 -6.09 0.95
CA LYS A 216 -10.28 -6.23 -0.46
C LYS A 216 -9.47 -5.33 -1.37
N PHE A 217 -9.49 -5.66 -2.66
CA PHE A 217 -9.10 -4.76 -3.74
C PHE A 217 -10.37 -4.12 -4.32
N VAL A 218 -10.45 -2.79 -4.35
CA VAL A 218 -11.66 -2.05 -4.71
C VAL A 218 -11.39 -1.08 -5.86
N SER A 219 -12.24 -1.11 -6.89
CA SER A 219 -12.21 -0.15 -8.00
C SER A 219 -13.63 0.30 -8.30
N ASP A 220 -13.82 1.60 -8.57
CA ASP A 220 -15.13 2.19 -8.87
C ASP A 220 -16.20 1.83 -7.82
N LYS A 221 -15.78 1.91 -6.54
CA LYS A 221 -16.58 1.52 -5.35
C LYS A 221 -17.07 0.06 -5.35
N LYS A 222 -16.49 -0.82 -6.18
CA LYS A 222 -16.82 -2.23 -6.27
C LYS A 222 -15.64 -3.10 -5.88
N VAL A 223 -15.89 -4.13 -5.08
CA VAL A 223 -14.91 -5.17 -4.78
C VAL A 223 -14.58 -5.91 -6.08
N GLN A 224 -13.29 -6.00 -6.37
CA GLN A 224 -12.77 -6.68 -7.55
C GLN A 224 -12.24 -8.06 -7.14
N PRO A 225 -12.36 -9.08 -8.02
CA PRO A 225 -11.67 -10.34 -7.82
C PRO A 225 -10.16 -10.13 -7.71
N TRP A 226 -9.53 -10.92 -6.84
CA TRP A 226 -8.08 -11.02 -6.69
C TRP A 226 -7.65 -12.41 -7.16
#